data_AF-A0A9W5E9M4-F1
#
_entry.id   AF-A0A9W5E9M4-F1
#
_cell.length_a   1.000
_cell.length_b   1.000
_cell.length_c   1.000
_cell.angle_alpha   90.00
_cell.angle_beta   90.00
_cell.angle_gamma   90.00
#
_symmetry.space_group_name_H-M   'P 1'
#
loop_
_entity.id
_entity.type
_entity.pdbx_description
1 polymer ?
#
loop_
_entity_poly.entity_id
_entity_poly.type
_entity_poly.pdbx_seq_one_letter_code
_entity_poly.pdbx_strand_id
1 'polypeptide(L)'
;MEDNSRQLSYKVYQNMPAQSKDIHYAKSFVLESEVNKDFTVNDVSIQDVESGDDVSSFFDINRKNNKVTAVAKENALKTEEFNGKIYEMTITGSPVKGADVMKYYKGGYLEIPVSAKNYLDGDKDGQDSNRDGIAKIRYKGIPTGKSVPQKVVQGTDLTKMDISKFVTDLSVDTNLDVDKPISVVKLINIPDTKIIGNHTVTVVIETKQGVQAEIQVPVTVVDGTLKLVDVPKEITFGDLTIPSKTTTYAPKAISNSLKVTDDRVKKQKWSVYVKEIIPLTSAQNDTLTGALIYKRNGKDTPLSTSSIEAFSYTSKNDEEVSLNWKENEGIHLQVKPGPNVKANTKYSGQLEWTLTDAPL
;
A
#
# COMPACT_ATOMS: atom_id res chain seq x y z
N MET A 1 16.30 8.19 2.42
CA MET A 1 17.10 9.29 1.84
C MET A 1 17.29 10.32 2.94
N GLU A 2 18.50 10.82 3.16
CA GLU A 2 18.72 11.92 4.12
C GLU A 2 17.95 13.16 3.63
N ASP A 3 16.98 13.60 4.43
CA ASP A 3 16.17 14.77 4.11
C ASP A 3 16.98 16.04 4.38
N ASN A 4 17.80 16.42 3.41
CA ASN A 4 18.57 17.67 3.43
C ASN A 4 17.68 18.91 3.25
N SER A 5 16.35 18.78 3.11
CA SER A 5 15.43 19.91 2.93
C SER A 5 15.32 20.82 4.16
N ARG A 6 15.87 20.39 5.30
CA ARG A 6 15.81 21.10 6.59
C ARG A 6 17.16 21.59 7.10
N GLN A 7 18.19 21.58 6.25
CA GLN A 7 19.50 22.11 6.63
C GLN A 7 19.40 23.63 6.83
N LEU A 8 19.82 24.07 8.02
CA LEU A 8 19.97 25.47 8.34
C LEU A 8 21.30 25.97 7.77
N SER A 9 21.30 27.14 7.15
CA SER A 9 22.52 27.88 6.82
C SER A 9 22.26 29.37 7.02
N TYR A 10 23.14 30.04 7.75
CA TYR A 10 23.13 31.48 7.92
C TYR A 10 24.54 32.02 8.09
N LYS A 11 24.67 33.34 7.92
CA LYS A 11 25.96 34.03 7.90
C LYS A 11 25.95 35.14 8.95
N VAL A 12 27.07 35.27 9.65
CA VAL A 12 27.34 36.36 10.60
C VAL A 12 28.48 37.18 10.02
N TYR A 13 28.25 38.47 9.81
CA TYR A 13 29.26 39.41 9.32
C TYR A 13 29.80 40.23 10.48
N GLN A 14 31.13 40.28 10.60
CA GLN A 14 31.78 41.13 11.59
C GLN A 14 32.89 41.95 10.96
N ASN A 15 32.79 43.27 11.12
CA ASN A 15 33.83 44.20 10.72
C ASN A 15 34.88 44.31 11.84
N MET A 16 36.15 44.10 11.49
CA MET A 16 37.30 44.40 12.34
C MET A 16 37.92 45.72 11.88
N PRO A 17 37.81 46.82 12.66
CA PRO A 17 38.29 48.13 12.22
C PRO A 17 39.78 48.14 11.86
N ALA A 18 40.13 48.89 10.81
CA ALA A 18 41.53 49.14 10.48
C ALA A 18 42.20 49.96 11.58
N GLN A 19 43.46 49.63 11.87
CA GLN A 19 44.25 50.29 12.92
C GLN A 19 45.51 50.88 12.30
N SER A 20 45.83 52.13 12.65
CA SER A 20 46.96 52.86 12.06
C SER A 20 48.33 52.49 12.66
N LYS A 21 48.34 51.75 13.78
CA LYS A 21 49.54 51.26 14.46
C LYS A 21 49.26 49.93 15.15
N ASP A 22 50.28 49.07 15.20
CA ASP A 22 50.29 47.76 15.88
C ASP A 22 49.88 47.82 17.36
N ILE A 23 50.25 48.90 18.07
CA ILE A 23 49.85 49.13 19.48
C ILE A 23 48.33 49.25 19.69
N HIS A 24 47.56 49.45 18.61
CA HIS A 24 46.10 49.55 18.64
C HIS A 24 45.40 48.29 18.13
N TYR A 25 46.16 47.25 17.77
CA TYR A 25 45.55 45.97 17.39
C TYR A 25 44.85 45.32 18.58
N ALA A 26 43.76 44.62 18.26
CA ALA A 26 42.98 43.89 19.25
C ALA A 26 43.87 42.86 19.97
N LYS A 27 43.79 42.84 21.29
CA LYS A 27 44.44 41.85 22.16
C LYS A 27 43.62 40.56 22.26
N SER A 28 42.30 40.67 22.12
CA SER A 28 41.41 39.51 22.09
C SER A 28 40.20 39.82 21.24
N PHE A 29 39.76 38.83 20.46
CA PHE A 29 38.54 38.93 19.70
C PHE A 29 37.81 37.59 19.70
N VAL A 30 36.52 37.61 19.99
CA VAL A 30 35.66 36.43 20.00
C VAL A 30 34.41 36.72 19.20
N LEU A 31 34.11 35.83 18.25
CA LEU A 31 32.81 35.74 17.60
C LEU A 31 31.97 34.67 18.29
N GLU A 32 30.73 35.00 18.55
CA GLU A 32 29.77 34.10 19.15
C GLU A 32 28.48 34.13 18.35
N SER A 33 27.90 32.96 18.12
CA SER A 33 26.56 32.86 17.54
C SER A 33 25.80 31.72 18.18
N GLU A 34 24.51 31.93 18.37
CA GLU A 34 23.60 30.96 18.96
C GLU A 34 22.37 30.84 18.06
N VAL A 35 22.10 29.61 17.61
CA VAL A 35 20.84 29.24 16.97
C VAL A 35 19.85 28.79 18.05
N ASN A 36 18.56 28.86 17.76
CA ASN A 36 17.53 28.25 18.58
C ASN A 36 17.88 26.79 18.99
N LYS A 37 17.62 26.44 20.26
CA LYS A 37 17.91 25.14 20.88
C LYS A 37 17.34 23.90 20.18
N ASP A 38 16.33 24.07 19.33
CA ASP A 38 15.77 22.99 18.52
C ASP A 38 16.66 22.61 17.33
N PHE A 39 17.78 23.30 17.13
CA PHE A 39 18.79 23.04 16.12
C PHE A 39 20.16 22.79 16.77
N THR A 40 20.97 21.97 16.12
CA THR A 40 22.38 21.79 16.45
C THR A 40 23.24 22.41 15.35
N VAL A 41 24.39 22.96 15.74
CA VAL A 41 25.42 23.42 14.81
C VAL A 41 26.19 22.19 14.31
N ASN A 42 26.24 22.04 13.00
CA ASN A 42 26.97 20.95 12.34
C ASN A 42 28.36 21.43 11.93
N ASP A 43 28.43 22.56 11.24
CA ASP A 43 29.69 23.06 10.69
C ASP A 43 29.77 24.58 10.71
N VAL A 44 31.00 25.08 10.77
CA VAL A 44 31.33 26.50 10.86
C VAL A 44 32.58 26.77 10.04
N SER A 45 32.52 27.76 9.16
CA SER A 45 33.67 28.29 8.45
C SER A 45 33.72 29.80 8.54
N ILE A 46 34.92 30.38 8.45
CA ILE A 46 35.13 31.83 8.51
C ILE A 46 35.95 32.25 7.30
N GLN A 47 35.45 33.22 6.54
CA GLN A 47 36.12 33.77 5.37
C GLN A 47 36.42 35.27 5.54
N ASP A 48 37.50 35.75 4.93
CA ASP A 48 37.65 37.18 4.64
C ASP A 48 36.70 37.51 3.47
N VAL A 49 35.76 38.41 3.68
CA VAL A 49 34.77 38.81 2.67
C VAL A 49 35.42 39.47 1.46
N GLU A 50 36.53 40.19 1.65
CA GLU A 50 37.16 40.94 0.58
C GLU A 50 37.93 40.02 -0.38
N SER A 51 38.74 39.10 0.15
CA SER A 51 39.52 38.18 -0.67
C SER A 51 38.78 36.88 -1.02
N GLY A 52 37.80 36.49 -0.19
CA GLY A 52 37.11 35.20 -0.27
C GLY A 52 37.91 34.03 0.33
N ASP A 53 39.06 34.30 0.96
CA ASP A 53 39.92 33.26 1.51
C ASP A 53 39.32 32.65 2.78
N ASP A 54 39.47 31.33 2.94
CA ASP A 54 39.16 30.63 4.18
C ASP A 54 40.21 30.96 5.25
N VAL A 55 39.78 31.72 6.25
CA VAL A 55 40.59 32.18 7.38
C VAL A 55 40.19 31.48 8.69
N SER A 56 39.45 30.36 8.61
CA SER A 56 39.04 29.58 9.79
C SER A 56 40.23 29.21 10.68
N SER A 57 41.41 29.04 10.09
CA SER A 57 42.66 28.74 10.81
C SER A 57 43.11 29.84 11.78
N PHE A 58 42.65 31.09 11.60
CA PHE A 58 42.93 32.21 12.50
C PHE A 58 42.16 32.10 13.82
N PHE A 59 41.20 31.19 13.91
CA PHE A 59 40.31 31.05 15.05
C PHE A 59 40.43 29.65 15.67
N ASP A 60 40.26 29.58 16.99
CA ASP A 60 39.91 28.37 17.71
C ASP A 60 38.38 28.28 17.76
N ILE A 61 37.81 27.45 16.89
CA ILE A 61 36.36 27.29 16.73
C ILE A 61 35.86 26.15 17.61
N ASN A 62 34.98 26.48 18.56
CA ASN A 62 34.30 25.54 19.41
C ASN A 62 32.80 25.51 19.11
N ARG A 63 32.23 24.30 19.03
CA ARG A 63 30.81 24.05 18.79
C ARG A 63 30.25 23.28 19.97
N LYS A 64 29.16 23.77 20.57
CA LYS A 64 28.45 23.08 21.64
C LYS A 64 26.95 23.22 21.44
N ASN A 65 26.31 22.13 21.06
CA ASN A 65 24.88 22.07 20.77
C ASN A 65 24.48 23.14 19.72
N ASN A 66 23.72 24.15 20.14
CA ASN A 66 23.18 25.23 19.34
C ASN A 66 24.08 26.49 19.34
N LYS A 67 25.26 26.43 19.95
CA LYS A 67 26.16 27.58 20.12
C LYS A 67 27.51 27.33 19.47
N VAL A 68 28.04 28.37 18.84
CA VAL A 68 29.41 28.45 18.33
C VAL A 68 30.14 29.61 19.00
N THR A 69 31.41 29.37 19.30
CA THR A 69 32.37 30.40 19.73
C THR A 69 33.64 30.25 18.90
N ALA A 70 34.08 31.31 18.23
CA ALA A 70 35.31 31.38 17.48
C ALA A 70 36.23 32.43 18.12
N VAL A 71 37.29 31.97 18.77
CA VAL A 71 38.27 32.82 19.47
C VAL A 71 39.45 33.07 18.53
N ALA A 72 39.75 34.32 18.21
CA ALA A 72 40.91 34.64 17.39
C ALA A 72 42.21 34.29 18.12
N LYS A 73 43.13 33.65 17.41
CA LYS A 73 44.44 33.28 17.93
C LYS A 73 45.33 34.50 18.06
N GLU A 74 46.14 34.53 19.12
CA GLU A 74 47.01 35.68 19.43
C GLU A 74 47.96 36.04 18.29
N ASN A 75 48.47 35.05 17.54
CA ASN A 75 49.37 35.28 16.41
C ASN A 75 48.67 35.91 15.20
N ALA A 76 47.39 35.61 14.98
CA ALA A 76 46.61 36.20 13.89
C ALA A 76 46.28 37.68 14.21
N LEU A 77 45.89 37.98 15.45
CA LEU A 77 45.52 39.34 15.87
C LEU A 77 46.64 40.40 15.70
N LYS A 78 47.90 39.96 15.68
CA LYS A 78 49.08 40.83 15.58
C LYS A 78 49.44 41.22 14.14
N THR A 79 48.68 40.79 13.14
CA THR A 79 48.97 41.06 11.73
C THR A 79 48.06 42.13 11.14
N GLU A 80 48.57 42.88 10.16
CA GLU A 80 47.75 43.73 9.29
C GLU A 80 46.73 42.91 8.49
N GLU A 81 47.01 41.64 8.24
CA GLU A 81 46.09 40.72 7.55
C GLU A 81 44.82 40.43 8.36
N PHE A 82 44.84 40.61 9.69
CA PHE A 82 43.67 40.43 10.54
C PHE A 82 42.88 41.73 10.78
N ASN A 83 43.57 42.87 10.83
CA ASN A 83 42.95 44.16 11.14
C ASN A 83 42.45 44.83 9.84
N GLY A 84 41.32 45.54 9.89
CA GLY A 84 40.74 46.19 8.70
C GLY A 84 39.99 45.24 7.76
N LYS A 85 39.66 44.02 8.23
CA LYS A 85 38.96 43.00 7.46
C LYS A 85 37.50 42.85 7.87
N ILE A 86 36.70 42.27 6.97
CA ILE A 86 35.33 41.85 7.26
C ILE A 86 35.31 40.33 7.25
N TYR A 87 34.94 39.74 8.37
CA TYR A 87 34.82 38.30 8.51
C TYR A 87 33.38 37.86 8.30
N GLU A 88 33.19 36.83 7.47
CA GLU A 88 31.93 36.11 7.31
C GLU A 88 32.05 34.74 7.98
N MET A 89 31.36 34.57 9.10
CA MET A 89 31.20 33.26 9.74
C MET A 89 29.94 32.58 9.19
N THR A 90 30.12 31.56 8.36
CA THR A 90 29.04 30.72 7.85
C THR A 90 28.78 29.58 8.83
N ILE A 91 27.52 29.42 9.25
CA ILE A 91 27.10 28.41 10.21
C ILE A 91 26.06 27.53 9.54
N THR A 92 26.29 26.21 9.56
CA THR A 92 25.32 25.22 9.13
C THR A 92 24.82 24.40 10.30
N GLY A 93 23.58 23.95 10.22
CA GLY A 93 22.96 23.17 11.28
C GLY A 93 21.82 22.29 10.79
N SER A 94 21.31 21.46 11.69
CA SER A 94 20.15 20.61 11.44
C SER A 94 19.24 20.59 12.66
N PRO A 95 17.94 20.27 12.48
CA PRO A 95 17.03 20.07 13.59
C PRO A 95 17.52 18.96 14.53
N VAL A 96 17.39 19.18 15.84
CA VAL A 96 17.57 18.13 16.83
C VAL A 96 16.52 17.04 16.60
N LYS A 97 16.92 15.76 16.75
CA LYS A 97 16.02 14.62 16.56
C LYS A 97 14.76 14.76 17.43
N GLY A 98 13.59 14.75 16.79
CA GLY A 98 12.29 14.86 17.47
C GLY A 98 11.83 16.28 17.79
N ALA A 99 12.59 17.31 17.41
CA ALA A 99 12.16 18.69 17.57
C ALA A 99 10.94 19.00 16.68
N ASP A 100 9.93 19.67 17.26
CA ASP A 100 8.81 20.24 16.51
C ASP A 100 9.26 21.54 15.83
N VAL A 101 9.73 21.42 14.58
CA VAL A 101 10.16 22.55 13.76
C VAL A 101 8.99 23.31 13.14
N MET A 102 7.78 22.73 13.09
CA MET A 102 6.62 23.35 12.43
C MET A 102 6.12 24.59 13.17
N LYS A 103 6.41 24.72 14.46
CA LYS A 103 6.14 25.97 15.21
C LYS A 103 6.89 27.20 14.66
N TYR A 104 7.95 27.01 13.85
CA TYR A 104 8.68 28.09 13.18
C TYR A 104 8.13 28.39 11.77
N TYR A 105 7.13 27.66 11.31
CA TYR A 105 6.62 27.79 9.95
C TYR A 105 5.88 29.11 9.74
N LYS A 106 6.32 29.86 8.74
CA LYS A 106 5.68 31.09 8.26
C LYS A 106 5.86 31.23 6.75
N GLY A 107 4.75 31.24 6.01
CA GLY A 107 4.73 31.61 4.59
C GLY A 107 5.67 30.79 3.71
N GLY A 108 5.78 29.47 3.91
CA GLY A 108 6.64 28.58 3.13
C GLY A 108 8.09 28.47 3.61
N TYR A 109 8.43 29.13 4.72
CA TYR A 109 9.76 29.06 5.36
C TYR A 109 9.63 28.65 6.82
N LEU A 110 10.69 28.05 7.36
CA LEU A 110 10.93 28.03 8.80
C LEU A 110 11.75 29.28 9.15
N GLU A 111 11.21 30.14 10.01
CA GLU A 111 11.91 31.31 10.53
C GLU A 111 12.56 30.97 11.86
N ILE A 112 13.87 30.70 11.83
CA ILE A 112 14.64 30.23 12.98
C ILE A 112 15.33 31.42 13.65
N PRO A 113 15.05 31.71 14.93
CA PRO A 113 15.77 32.72 15.68
C PRO A 113 17.25 32.37 15.79
N VAL A 114 18.10 33.35 15.49
CA VAL A 114 19.55 33.32 15.64
C VAL A 114 20.01 34.61 16.29
N SER A 115 21.09 34.54 17.06
CA SER A 115 21.72 35.72 17.67
C SER A 115 23.23 35.64 17.48
N ALA A 116 23.87 36.79 17.34
CA ALA A 116 25.31 36.87 17.21
C ALA A 116 25.87 38.02 18.03
N LYS A 117 27.03 37.78 18.65
CA LYS A 117 27.76 38.74 19.45
C LYS A 117 29.25 38.70 19.11
N ASN A 118 29.92 39.82 19.31
CA ASN A 118 31.37 39.89 19.33
C ASN A 118 31.88 40.46 20.66
N TYR A 119 33.05 40.02 21.07
CA TYR A 119 33.73 40.50 22.27
C TYR A 119 35.14 40.95 21.88
N LEU A 120 35.53 42.14 22.32
CA LEU A 120 36.83 42.76 22.01
C LEU A 120 37.55 43.14 23.30
N ASP A 121 38.85 42.87 23.36
CA ASP A 121 39.76 43.36 24.41
C ASP A 121 39.25 43.25 25.86
N GLY A 122 38.68 42.09 26.21
CA GLY A 122 38.18 41.83 27.56
C GLY A 122 36.79 42.39 27.86
N ASP A 123 36.06 42.89 26.86
CA ASP A 123 34.62 43.18 26.96
C ASP A 123 33.87 41.93 27.44
N LYS A 124 33.12 42.07 28.54
CA LYS A 124 32.35 40.99 29.16
C LYS A 124 30.88 41.00 28.77
N ASP A 125 30.36 42.14 28.34
CA ASP A 125 28.94 42.31 28.00
C ASP A 125 28.71 41.95 26.52
N GLY A 126 29.74 42.17 25.70
CA GLY A 126 29.74 41.91 24.27
C GLY A 126 28.91 42.93 23.51
N GLN A 127 29.20 43.03 22.22
CA GLN A 127 28.42 43.85 21.28
C GLN A 127 27.53 42.94 20.47
N ASP A 128 26.24 43.29 20.38
CA ASP A 128 25.31 42.53 19.56
C ASP A 128 25.55 42.85 18.09
N SER A 129 26.00 41.85 17.33
CA SER A 129 26.08 41.92 15.88
C SER A 129 24.68 41.76 15.26
N ASN A 130 23.76 41.04 15.94
CA ASN A 130 22.34 40.98 15.62
C ASN A 130 21.51 40.43 16.80
N ARG A 131 20.60 41.24 17.37
CA ARG A 131 19.74 40.83 18.50
C ARG A 131 18.52 39.98 18.09
N ASP A 132 17.99 40.17 16.88
CA ASP A 132 16.72 39.58 16.41
C ASP A 132 16.89 38.90 15.04
N GLY A 133 18.02 38.21 14.85
CA GLY A 133 18.30 37.53 13.59
C GLY A 133 17.32 36.41 13.30
N ILE A 134 16.87 36.33 12.05
CA ILE A 134 16.02 35.24 11.56
C ILE A 134 16.73 34.56 10.38
N ALA A 135 17.08 33.31 10.57
CA ALA A 135 17.53 32.44 9.49
C ALA A 135 16.31 31.75 8.85
N LYS A 136 16.28 31.68 7.51
CA LYS A 136 15.15 31.12 6.77
C LYS A 136 15.54 29.80 6.11
N ILE A 137 14.78 28.75 6.40
CA ILE A 137 14.87 27.46 5.71
C ILE A 137 13.64 27.33 4.83
N ARG A 138 13.81 27.04 3.54
CA ARG A 138 12.66 26.78 2.66
C ARG A 138 12.02 25.45 3.07
N TYR A 139 10.77 25.48 3.50
CA TYR A 139 10.06 24.28 3.94
C TYR A 139 9.31 23.64 2.78
N LYS A 140 9.54 22.35 2.56
CA LYS A 140 8.76 21.53 1.63
C LYS A 140 7.81 20.67 2.44
N GLY A 141 6.51 20.68 2.09
CA GLY A 141 5.52 19.99 2.89
C GLY A 141 5.68 18.47 2.90
N ILE A 142 5.41 17.84 4.04
CA ILE A 142 5.41 16.38 4.18
C ILE A 142 4.02 15.84 3.82
N PRO A 143 3.92 14.91 2.85
CA PRO A 143 2.65 14.29 2.52
C PRO A 143 2.25 13.27 3.59
N THR A 144 0.95 13.17 3.84
CA THR A 144 0.33 12.20 4.74
C THR A 144 -0.89 11.57 4.08
N GLY A 145 -1.35 10.43 4.61
CA GLY A 145 -2.56 9.77 4.15
C GLY A 145 -2.98 8.63 5.08
N LYS A 146 -4.19 8.10 4.87
CA LYS A 146 -4.73 6.96 5.61
C LYS A 146 -4.69 5.69 4.78
N SER A 147 -4.10 4.64 5.34
CA SER A 147 -4.06 3.32 4.73
C SER A 147 -5.46 2.74 4.53
N VAL A 148 -5.69 2.11 3.37
CA VAL A 148 -6.91 1.35 3.08
C VAL A 148 -6.55 -0.14 3.04
N PRO A 149 -7.01 -0.96 4.00
CA PRO A 149 -6.73 -2.40 4.01
C PRO A 149 -7.18 -3.09 2.71
N GLN A 150 -6.34 -3.98 2.19
CA GLN A 150 -6.61 -4.74 0.97
C GLN A 150 -6.91 -6.20 1.30
N LYS A 151 -7.83 -6.80 0.55
CA LYS A 151 -8.08 -8.24 0.58
C LYS A 151 -7.89 -8.81 -0.82
N VAL A 152 -6.99 -9.78 -0.96
CA VAL A 152 -6.60 -10.35 -2.26
C VAL A 152 -6.59 -11.87 -2.21
N VAL A 153 -6.76 -12.50 -3.37
CA VAL A 153 -6.62 -13.96 -3.51
C VAL A 153 -5.13 -14.32 -3.58
N GLN A 154 -4.76 -15.48 -3.06
CA GLN A 154 -3.40 -16.01 -3.09
C GLN A 154 -2.83 -15.99 -4.53
N GLY A 155 -1.59 -15.51 -4.67
CA GLY A 155 -0.91 -15.32 -5.96
C GLY A 155 -1.22 -14.01 -6.69
N THR A 156 -2.06 -13.12 -6.13
CA THR A 156 -2.34 -11.80 -6.73
C THR A 156 -1.08 -10.96 -6.86
N ASP A 157 -0.83 -10.40 -8.04
CA ASP A 157 0.24 -9.44 -8.28
C ASP A 157 -0.21 -8.02 -7.90
N LEU A 158 0.22 -7.55 -6.73
CA LEU A 158 -0.17 -6.23 -6.19
C LEU A 158 0.29 -5.07 -7.08
N THR A 159 1.32 -5.25 -7.92
CA THR A 159 1.83 -4.18 -8.80
C THR A 159 0.91 -3.89 -9.99
N LYS A 160 0.02 -4.84 -10.31
CA LYS A 160 -0.99 -4.70 -11.38
C LYS A 160 -2.31 -4.11 -10.87
N MET A 161 -2.45 -3.92 -9.57
CA MET A 161 -3.62 -3.30 -8.97
C MET A 161 -3.58 -1.78 -9.14
N ASP A 162 -4.76 -1.15 -9.03
CA ASP A 162 -4.86 0.30 -8.95
C ASP A 162 -4.40 0.79 -7.57
N ILE A 163 -3.10 1.05 -7.46
CA ILE A 163 -2.45 1.43 -6.20
C ILE A 163 -2.89 2.80 -5.67
N SER A 164 -3.53 3.63 -6.50
CA SER A 164 -4.06 4.94 -6.06
C SER A 164 -5.12 4.82 -4.97
N LYS A 165 -5.76 3.64 -4.86
CA LYS A 165 -6.80 3.34 -3.86
C LYS A 165 -6.26 2.78 -2.54
N PHE A 166 -4.95 2.54 -2.44
CA PHE A 166 -4.37 1.93 -1.24
C PHE A 166 -4.22 2.94 -0.11
N VAL A 167 -4.25 4.24 -0.43
CA VAL A 167 -4.17 5.34 0.53
C VAL A 167 -5.24 6.37 0.18
N THR A 168 -5.93 6.87 1.20
CA THR A 168 -6.98 7.90 1.10
C THR A 168 -6.62 9.09 2.00
N ASP A 169 -7.46 10.13 2.00
CA ASP A 169 -7.26 11.33 2.82
C ASP A 169 -5.85 11.94 2.65
N LEU A 170 -5.38 11.97 1.40
CA LEU A 170 -4.07 12.54 1.07
C LEU A 170 -4.05 14.02 1.44
N SER A 171 -3.10 14.40 2.29
CA SER A 171 -2.91 15.79 2.71
C SER A 171 -1.43 16.12 2.86
N VAL A 172 -1.12 17.40 3.03
CA VAL A 172 0.22 17.90 3.29
C VAL A 172 0.15 18.85 4.48
N ASP A 173 1.12 18.76 5.38
CA ASP A 173 1.17 19.53 6.63
C ASP A 173 1.15 21.06 6.45
N THR A 174 1.63 21.57 5.32
CA THR A 174 1.58 23.01 4.96
C THR A 174 0.25 23.46 4.39
N ASN A 175 -0.56 22.52 3.87
CA ASN A 175 -1.75 22.76 3.05
C ASN A 175 -1.56 23.72 1.84
N LEU A 176 -0.32 23.97 1.41
CA LEU A 176 -0.03 24.89 0.31
C LEU A 176 -0.24 24.26 -1.08
N ASP A 177 -0.67 25.07 -2.05
CA ASP A 177 -0.87 24.62 -3.44
C ASP A 177 0.44 24.25 -4.14
N VAL A 178 1.57 24.79 -3.69
CA VAL A 178 2.89 24.44 -4.24
C VAL A 178 3.32 23.01 -3.92
N ASP A 179 2.73 22.39 -2.90
CA ASP A 179 3.00 21.00 -2.51
C ASP A 179 1.97 20.03 -3.11
N LYS A 180 0.86 20.56 -3.67
CA LYS A 180 -0.21 19.78 -4.28
C LYS A 180 -0.04 19.64 -5.79
N PRO A 181 -0.55 18.55 -6.41
CA PRO A 181 -1.24 17.43 -5.77
C PRO A 181 -0.26 16.49 -5.04
N ILE A 182 -0.82 15.65 -4.16
CA ILE A 182 -0.13 14.50 -3.59
C ILE A 182 -0.60 13.26 -4.36
N SER A 183 0.32 12.38 -4.71
CA SER A 183 0.03 11.17 -5.49
C SER A 183 0.68 9.94 -4.89
N VAL A 184 0.01 8.79 -5.02
CA VAL A 184 0.62 7.48 -4.82
C VAL A 184 1.53 7.19 -6.00
N VAL A 185 2.81 6.90 -5.76
CA VAL A 185 3.81 6.76 -6.83
C VAL A 185 4.32 5.33 -7.03
N LYS A 186 4.46 4.54 -5.97
CA LYS A 186 4.93 3.15 -6.05
C LYS A 186 4.61 2.35 -4.80
N LEU A 187 4.73 1.03 -4.93
CA LEU A 187 4.79 0.09 -3.81
C LEU A 187 6.24 -0.31 -3.54
N ILE A 188 6.59 -0.46 -2.27
CA ILE A 188 7.83 -1.08 -1.79
C ILE A 188 7.48 -2.10 -0.70
N ASN A 189 8.44 -2.97 -0.35
CA ASN A 189 8.23 -4.05 0.62
C ASN A 189 6.98 -4.89 0.28
N ILE A 190 6.84 -5.28 -0.99
CA ILE A 190 5.69 -6.02 -1.48
C ILE A 190 5.73 -7.45 -0.90
N PRO A 191 4.71 -7.90 -0.17
CA PRO A 191 4.70 -9.23 0.43
C PRO A 191 4.54 -10.35 -0.61
N ASP A 192 4.98 -11.56 -0.28
CA ASP A 192 4.69 -12.75 -1.10
C ASP A 192 3.23 -13.17 -0.93
N THR A 193 2.41 -12.82 -1.92
CA THR A 193 0.98 -13.16 -1.92
C THR A 193 0.71 -14.65 -2.15
N LYS A 194 1.73 -15.50 -2.33
CA LYS A 194 1.58 -16.96 -2.28
C LYS A 194 1.37 -17.49 -0.86
N ILE A 195 1.62 -16.68 0.17
CA ILE A 195 1.45 -17.07 1.56
C ILE A 195 0.11 -16.51 2.06
N ILE A 196 -0.81 -17.39 2.46
CA ILE A 196 -2.10 -17.00 3.05
C ILE A 196 -1.86 -16.31 4.41
N GLY A 197 -2.68 -15.31 4.72
CA GLY A 197 -2.67 -14.63 6.02
C GLY A 197 -2.57 -13.12 5.90
N ASN A 198 -2.23 -12.49 7.02
CA ASN A 198 -2.10 -11.03 7.10
C ASN A 198 -0.66 -10.62 6.82
N HIS A 199 -0.53 -9.64 5.94
CA HIS A 199 0.72 -9.05 5.48
C HIS A 199 0.62 -7.53 5.49
N THR A 200 1.72 -6.87 5.13
CA THR A 200 1.77 -5.42 4.95
C THR A 200 2.53 -5.10 3.68
N VAL A 201 2.03 -4.14 2.90
CA VAL A 201 2.75 -3.51 1.81
C VAL A 201 3.02 -2.05 2.18
N THR A 202 4.13 -1.49 1.70
CA THR A 202 4.43 -0.07 1.91
C THR A 202 4.10 0.72 0.65
N VAL A 203 3.26 1.73 0.80
CA VAL A 203 2.89 2.65 -0.27
C VAL A 203 3.72 3.92 -0.13
N VAL A 204 4.36 4.35 -1.22
CA VAL A 204 5.06 5.63 -1.27
C VAL A 204 4.12 6.67 -1.87
N ILE A 205 3.89 7.75 -1.12
CA ILE A 205 3.18 8.94 -1.57
C ILE A 205 4.17 10.08 -1.78
N GLU A 206 3.90 10.97 -2.71
CA GLU A 206 4.81 12.05 -3.11
C GLU A 206 4.04 13.36 -3.33
N THR A 207 4.62 14.49 -2.89
CA THR A 207 4.14 15.85 -3.21
C THR A 207 4.60 16.30 -4.60
N LYS A 208 3.98 17.34 -5.14
CA LYS A 208 4.45 17.98 -6.39
C LYS A 208 5.92 18.43 -6.35
N GLN A 209 6.48 18.65 -5.16
CA GLN A 209 7.87 19.06 -4.96
C GLN A 209 8.86 17.88 -4.79
N GLY A 210 8.38 16.63 -4.90
CA GLY A 210 9.19 15.42 -4.78
C GLY A 210 9.47 14.98 -3.34
N VAL A 211 8.75 15.51 -2.34
CA VAL A 211 8.87 15.01 -0.96
C VAL A 211 8.06 13.73 -0.84
N GLN A 212 8.69 12.65 -0.37
CA GLN A 212 8.07 11.34 -0.25
C GLN A 212 7.77 10.98 1.22
N ALA A 213 6.70 10.23 1.43
CA ALA A 213 6.39 9.56 2.70
C ALA A 213 5.93 8.12 2.45
N GLU A 214 6.13 7.27 3.45
CA GLU A 214 5.81 5.84 3.41
C GLU A 214 4.61 5.54 4.31
N ILE A 215 3.59 4.87 3.76
CA ILE A 215 2.38 4.45 4.47
C ILE A 215 2.29 2.93 4.46
N GLN A 216 2.20 2.32 5.64
CA GLN A 216 1.99 0.88 5.77
C GLN A 216 0.52 0.52 5.54
N VAL A 217 0.25 -0.36 4.58
CA VAL A 217 -1.09 -0.79 4.21
C VAL A 217 -1.27 -2.29 4.51
N PRO A 218 -2.25 -2.66 5.35
CA PRO A 218 -2.56 -4.07 5.62
C PRO A 218 -3.05 -4.79 4.37
N VAL A 219 -2.58 -6.02 4.16
CA VAL A 219 -3.03 -6.90 3.06
C VAL A 219 -3.40 -8.26 3.63
N THR A 220 -4.65 -8.68 3.48
CA THR A 220 -5.10 -10.03 3.82
C THR A 220 -5.15 -10.88 2.56
N VAL A 221 -4.31 -11.90 2.51
CA VAL A 221 -4.28 -12.90 1.45
C VAL A 221 -5.17 -14.08 1.86
N VAL A 222 -6.17 -14.40 1.04
CA VAL A 222 -7.08 -15.53 1.22
C VAL A 222 -6.88 -16.57 0.12
N ASP A 223 -7.25 -17.82 0.38
CA ASP A 223 -7.35 -18.82 -0.69
C ASP A 223 -8.46 -18.42 -1.68
N GLY A 224 -8.37 -18.94 -2.91
CA GLY A 224 -9.43 -18.79 -3.90
C GLY A 224 -10.67 -19.60 -3.56
N THR A 225 -11.69 -19.53 -4.42
CA THR A 225 -12.98 -20.18 -4.15
C THR A 225 -13.26 -21.34 -5.10
N LEU A 226 -14.12 -22.26 -4.67
CA LEU A 226 -14.71 -23.30 -5.52
C LEU A 226 -16.21 -22.98 -5.63
N LYS A 227 -16.73 -22.82 -6.85
CA LYS A 227 -18.10 -22.37 -7.08
C LYS A 227 -18.82 -23.19 -8.14
N LEU A 228 -20.07 -23.51 -7.86
CA LEU A 228 -21.02 -24.03 -8.83
C LEU A 228 -21.66 -22.85 -9.54
N VAL A 229 -21.15 -22.53 -10.73
CA VAL A 229 -21.54 -21.34 -11.52
C VAL A 229 -22.91 -21.52 -12.14
N ASP A 230 -23.19 -22.71 -12.67
CA ASP A 230 -24.46 -23.00 -13.33
C ASP A 230 -24.82 -24.49 -13.23
N VAL A 231 -26.12 -24.78 -13.28
CA VAL A 231 -26.67 -26.14 -13.26
C VAL A 231 -27.92 -26.20 -14.13
N PRO A 232 -28.22 -27.34 -14.78
CA PRO A 232 -29.40 -27.46 -15.63
C PRO A 232 -30.68 -27.03 -14.90
N LYS A 233 -31.35 -26.01 -15.43
CA LYS A 233 -32.59 -25.46 -14.85
C LYS A 233 -33.82 -26.24 -15.28
N GLU A 234 -33.76 -26.82 -16.47
CA GLU A 234 -34.80 -27.64 -17.07
C GLU A 234 -34.19 -28.80 -17.85
N ILE A 235 -34.76 -29.99 -17.62
CA ILE A 235 -34.52 -31.23 -18.37
C ILE A 235 -35.89 -31.74 -18.82
N THR A 236 -36.11 -31.83 -20.14
CA THR A 236 -37.38 -32.27 -20.71
C THR A 236 -37.21 -33.55 -21.52
N PHE A 237 -38.19 -34.44 -21.42
CA PHE A 237 -38.27 -35.69 -22.19
C PHE A 237 -39.30 -35.61 -23.33
N GLY A 238 -40.04 -34.50 -23.44
CA GLY A 238 -41.09 -34.31 -24.44
C GLY A 238 -42.29 -35.24 -24.26
N ASP A 239 -43.06 -35.40 -25.32
CA ASP A 239 -44.21 -36.30 -25.35
C ASP A 239 -43.75 -37.73 -25.63
N LEU A 240 -44.13 -38.66 -24.75
CA LEU A 240 -43.76 -40.07 -24.82
C LEU A 240 -45.00 -40.94 -24.93
N THR A 241 -44.93 -41.97 -25.78
CA THR A 241 -45.93 -43.03 -25.81
C THR A 241 -45.73 -43.96 -24.61
N ILE A 242 -46.81 -44.34 -23.92
CA ILE A 242 -46.74 -45.31 -22.83
C ILE A 242 -46.16 -46.62 -23.37
N PRO A 243 -44.97 -47.05 -22.89
CA PRO A 243 -44.34 -48.22 -23.44
C PRO A 243 -45.02 -49.49 -22.91
N SER A 244 -44.99 -50.57 -23.70
CA SER A 244 -45.49 -51.89 -23.28
C SER A 244 -44.49 -52.68 -22.43
N LYS A 245 -43.24 -52.21 -22.35
CA LYS A 245 -42.14 -52.75 -21.54
C LYS A 245 -41.31 -51.61 -20.96
N THR A 246 -40.54 -51.87 -19.90
CA THR A 246 -39.63 -50.86 -19.34
C THR A 246 -38.74 -50.28 -20.44
N THR A 247 -38.79 -48.96 -20.61
CA THR A 247 -38.08 -48.24 -21.67
C THR A 247 -37.36 -47.04 -21.07
N THR A 248 -36.12 -46.83 -21.49
CA THR A 248 -35.30 -45.70 -21.05
C THR A 248 -35.20 -44.67 -22.17
N TYR A 249 -35.49 -43.42 -21.85
CA TYR A 249 -35.46 -42.28 -22.75
C TYR A 249 -34.34 -41.32 -22.36
N ALA A 250 -33.55 -40.89 -23.34
CA ALA A 250 -32.64 -39.77 -23.18
C ALA A 250 -33.42 -38.45 -23.12
N PRO A 251 -32.89 -37.40 -22.46
CA PRO A 251 -33.49 -36.08 -22.48
C PRO A 251 -33.63 -35.56 -23.91
N LYS A 252 -34.80 -34.98 -24.23
CA LYS A 252 -35.02 -34.28 -25.50
C LYS A 252 -34.28 -32.94 -25.54
N ALA A 253 -34.25 -32.24 -24.41
CA ALA A 253 -33.48 -31.00 -24.28
C ALA A 253 -33.06 -30.78 -22.82
N ILE A 254 -31.91 -30.12 -22.67
CA ILE A 254 -31.38 -29.65 -21.40
C ILE A 254 -31.00 -28.18 -21.60
N SER A 255 -31.55 -27.30 -20.76
CA SER A 255 -31.42 -25.84 -20.89
C SER A 255 -29.99 -25.33 -20.88
N ASN A 256 -29.19 -25.68 -19.87
CA ASN A 256 -27.82 -25.21 -19.69
C ASN A 256 -26.91 -26.31 -19.12
N SER A 257 -25.61 -26.19 -19.35
CA SER A 257 -24.61 -27.13 -18.83
C SER A 257 -24.28 -26.85 -17.38
N LEU A 258 -23.81 -27.88 -16.68
CA LEU A 258 -23.27 -27.71 -15.34
C LEU A 258 -21.89 -27.06 -15.42
N LYS A 259 -21.65 -25.99 -14.68
CA LYS A 259 -20.41 -25.21 -14.75
C LYS A 259 -19.81 -25.03 -13.37
N VAL A 260 -18.52 -25.29 -13.24
CA VAL A 260 -17.76 -25.12 -12.00
C VAL A 260 -16.54 -24.26 -12.27
N THR A 261 -16.29 -23.27 -11.42
CA THR A 261 -15.00 -22.56 -11.37
C THR A 261 -14.26 -22.97 -10.10
N ASP A 262 -12.98 -23.27 -10.25
CA ASP A 262 -12.08 -23.57 -9.15
C ASP A 262 -10.92 -22.59 -9.24
N ASP A 263 -10.98 -21.54 -8.43
CA ASP A 263 -10.01 -20.46 -8.34
C ASP A 263 -9.07 -20.64 -7.13
N ARG A 264 -9.16 -21.77 -6.40
CA ARG A 264 -8.22 -22.16 -5.33
C ARG A 264 -6.81 -22.30 -5.90
N VAL A 265 -5.79 -21.86 -5.17
CA VAL A 265 -4.41 -21.95 -5.68
C VAL A 265 -3.91 -23.37 -5.66
N LYS A 266 -4.21 -24.11 -4.59
CA LYS A 266 -3.95 -25.55 -4.55
C LYS A 266 -5.17 -26.28 -5.12
N LYS A 267 -5.06 -26.71 -6.38
CA LYS A 267 -6.10 -27.51 -7.04
C LYS A 267 -6.26 -28.84 -6.31
N GLN A 268 -7.48 -29.09 -5.84
CA GLN A 268 -7.87 -30.33 -5.17
C GLN A 268 -9.06 -30.93 -5.90
N LYS A 269 -9.22 -32.26 -5.75
CA LYS A 269 -10.35 -32.95 -6.34
C LYS A 269 -11.64 -32.40 -5.74
N TRP A 270 -12.60 -32.07 -6.60
CA TRP A 270 -13.95 -31.68 -6.23
C TRP A 270 -14.95 -32.60 -6.92
N SER A 271 -16.15 -32.68 -6.35
CA SER A 271 -17.22 -33.54 -6.84
C SER A 271 -18.55 -32.80 -6.87
N VAL A 272 -19.36 -33.11 -7.88
CA VAL A 272 -20.74 -32.65 -7.98
C VAL A 272 -21.64 -33.85 -7.76
N TYR A 273 -22.60 -33.67 -6.87
CA TYR A 273 -23.62 -34.65 -6.55
C TYR A 273 -24.99 -34.22 -7.07
N VAL A 274 -25.84 -35.19 -7.35
CA VAL A 274 -27.24 -34.98 -7.71
C VAL A 274 -28.15 -35.87 -6.88
N LYS A 275 -29.31 -35.35 -6.49
CA LYS A 275 -30.41 -36.12 -5.90
C LYS A 275 -31.75 -35.64 -6.43
N GLU A 276 -32.74 -36.51 -6.35
CA GLU A 276 -34.15 -36.18 -6.62
C GLU A 276 -34.80 -35.77 -5.31
N ILE A 277 -35.17 -34.49 -5.19
CA ILE A 277 -35.84 -33.94 -4.00
C ILE A 277 -37.36 -33.99 -4.14
N ILE A 278 -37.87 -33.91 -5.36
CA ILE A 278 -39.29 -34.11 -5.67
C ILE A 278 -39.36 -35.12 -6.82
N PRO A 279 -39.97 -36.31 -6.60
CA PRO A 279 -40.12 -37.28 -7.66
C PRO A 279 -41.07 -36.78 -8.74
N LEU A 280 -40.91 -37.27 -9.97
CA LEU A 280 -41.83 -36.98 -11.07
C LEU A 280 -43.28 -37.30 -10.68
N THR A 281 -44.08 -36.25 -10.49
CA THR A 281 -45.44 -36.35 -9.96
C THR A 281 -46.42 -35.57 -10.85
N SER A 282 -47.60 -36.14 -11.10
CA SER A 282 -48.68 -35.50 -11.86
C SER A 282 -49.48 -34.52 -10.99
N ALA A 283 -50.33 -33.70 -11.60
CA ALA A 283 -51.28 -32.85 -10.88
C ALA A 283 -52.31 -33.65 -10.07
N GLN A 284 -52.51 -34.94 -10.39
CA GLN A 284 -53.40 -35.87 -9.71
C GLN A 284 -52.68 -36.70 -8.64
N ASN A 285 -51.41 -36.37 -8.31
CA ASN A 285 -50.56 -37.08 -7.37
C ASN A 285 -50.16 -38.51 -7.80
N ASP A 286 -50.23 -38.84 -9.09
CA ASP A 286 -49.57 -40.04 -9.61
C ASP A 286 -48.05 -39.81 -9.61
N THR A 287 -47.32 -40.58 -8.80
CA THR A 287 -45.85 -40.46 -8.69
C THR A 287 -45.14 -41.59 -9.42
N LEU A 288 -44.12 -41.22 -10.20
CA LEU A 288 -43.22 -42.13 -10.90
C LEU A 288 -41.94 -42.34 -10.08
N THR A 289 -42.04 -43.13 -9.02
CA THR A 289 -40.91 -43.38 -8.09
C THR A 289 -39.74 -44.05 -8.79
N GLY A 290 -38.54 -43.45 -8.67
CA GLY A 290 -37.31 -43.99 -9.25
C GLY A 290 -37.30 -44.01 -10.78
N ALA A 291 -38.14 -43.19 -11.41
CA ALA A 291 -38.20 -43.09 -12.87
C ALA A 291 -37.04 -42.26 -13.43
N LEU A 292 -36.55 -41.26 -12.70
CA LEU A 292 -35.30 -40.60 -13.07
C LEU A 292 -34.10 -41.48 -12.67
N ILE A 293 -33.22 -41.74 -13.62
CA ILE A 293 -31.99 -42.51 -13.41
C ILE A 293 -30.78 -41.68 -13.85
N TYR A 294 -29.64 -41.89 -13.21
CA TYR A 294 -28.35 -41.37 -13.64
C TYR A 294 -27.53 -42.49 -14.26
N LYS A 295 -27.12 -42.29 -15.51
CA LYS A 295 -26.26 -43.21 -16.24
C LYS A 295 -24.81 -42.76 -16.19
N ARG A 296 -23.92 -43.63 -15.73
CA ARG A 296 -22.46 -43.37 -15.73
C ARG A 296 -21.71 -44.69 -15.90
N ASN A 297 -20.75 -44.72 -16.82
CA ASN A 297 -19.90 -45.91 -17.07
C ASN A 297 -20.71 -47.21 -17.29
N GLY A 298 -21.83 -47.13 -18.01
CA GLY A 298 -22.70 -48.29 -18.28
C GLY A 298 -23.55 -48.77 -17.09
N LYS A 299 -23.53 -48.06 -15.95
CA LYS A 299 -24.37 -48.34 -14.78
C LYS A 299 -25.54 -47.36 -14.71
N ASP A 300 -26.75 -47.90 -14.59
CA ASP A 300 -27.98 -47.16 -14.35
C ASP A 300 -28.24 -47.12 -12.83
N THR A 301 -28.30 -45.92 -12.26
CA THR A 301 -28.59 -45.73 -10.82
C THR A 301 -29.86 -44.90 -10.67
N PRO A 302 -30.94 -45.42 -10.07
CA PRO A 302 -32.13 -44.63 -9.78
C PRO A 302 -31.80 -43.43 -8.90
N LEU A 303 -32.30 -42.26 -9.28
CA LEU A 303 -32.27 -41.09 -8.41
C LEU A 303 -33.30 -41.24 -7.31
N SER A 304 -32.96 -40.68 -6.16
CA SER A 304 -33.80 -40.64 -4.96
C SER A 304 -33.34 -39.46 -4.11
N THR A 305 -33.86 -39.35 -2.89
CA THR A 305 -33.38 -38.35 -1.91
C THR A 305 -31.93 -38.56 -1.48
N SER A 306 -31.34 -39.73 -1.78
CA SER A 306 -29.91 -40.00 -1.55
C SER A 306 -29.07 -39.44 -2.69
N SER A 307 -28.08 -38.60 -2.35
CA SER A 307 -27.13 -38.03 -3.30
C SER A 307 -26.22 -39.08 -3.93
N ILE A 308 -26.00 -38.93 -5.24
CA ILE A 308 -25.03 -39.73 -5.99
C ILE A 308 -24.00 -38.83 -6.66
N GLU A 309 -22.77 -39.31 -6.84
CA GLU A 309 -21.71 -38.53 -7.50
C GLU A 309 -21.96 -38.48 -9.02
N ALA A 310 -22.38 -37.31 -9.50
CA ALA A 310 -22.58 -37.05 -10.91
C ALA A 310 -21.25 -36.91 -11.65
N PHE A 311 -20.29 -36.21 -11.03
CA PHE A 311 -19.00 -35.89 -11.63
C PHE A 311 -17.93 -35.64 -10.58
N SER A 312 -16.68 -35.88 -10.94
CA SER A 312 -15.53 -35.46 -10.14
C SER A 312 -14.32 -35.14 -10.98
N TYR A 313 -13.57 -34.12 -10.55
CA TYR A 313 -12.46 -33.57 -11.32
C TYR A 313 -11.48 -32.80 -10.42
N THR A 314 -10.25 -32.67 -10.91
CA THR A 314 -9.25 -31.77 -10.34
C THR A 314 -8.92 -30.74 -11.40
N SER A 315 -9.22 -29.48 -11.14
CA SER A 315 -8.98 -28.41 -12.10
C SER A 315 -7.49 -28.28 -12.43
N LYS A 316 -7.16 -27.99 -13.69
CA LYS A 316 -5.78 -27.81 -14.15
C LYS A 316 -5.29 -26.37 -14.03
N ASN A 317 -6.23 -25.42 -14.11
CA ASN A 317 -6.04 -23.99 -14.11
C ASN A 317 -7.32 -23.34 -13.55
N ASP A 318 -7.45 -22.02 -13.69
CA ASP A 318 -8.59 -21.25 -13.22
C ASP A 318 -9.72 -21.15 -14.26
N GLU A 319 -9.63 -21.90 -15.36
CA GLU A 319 -10.67 -21.91 -16.40
C GLU A 319 -11.93 -22.62 -15.90
N GLU A 320 -13.08 -22.12 -16.36
CA GLU A 320 -14.37 -22.73 -16.07
C GLU A 320 -14.43 -24.16 -16.65
N VAL A 321 -14.81 -25.11 -15.80
CA VAL A 321 -15.04 -26.50 -16.19
C VAL A 321 -16.51 -26.67 -16.51
N SER A 322 -16.82 -26.82 -17.80
CA SER A 322 -18.16 -27.17 -18.28
C SER A 322 -18.34 -28.69 -18.31
N LEU A 323 -19.38 -29.16 -17.67
CA LEU A 323 -19.82 -30.55 -17.70
C LEU A 323 -20.75 -30.80 -18.89
N ASN A 324 -20.26 -31.59 -19.84
CA ASN A 324 -21.06 -32.10 -20.93
C ASN A 324 -21.17 -33.61 -20.79
N TRP A 325 -22.39 -34.13 -20.62
CA TRP A 325 -22.61 -35.57 -20.67
C TRP A 325 -22.34 -36.10 -22.07
N LYS A 326 -21.76 -37.30 -22.15
CA LYS A 326 -21.78 -38.07 -23.39
C LYS A 326 -23.23 -38.46 -23.70
N GLU A 327 -23.50 -38.79 -24.97
CA GLU A 327 -24.85 -39.14 -25.47
C GLU A 327 -25.56 -40.23 -24.63
N ASN A 328 -24.81 -41.14 -23.99
CA ASN A 328 -25.33 -42.23 -23.17
C ASN A 328 -25.10 -42.07 -21.65
N GLU A 329 -24.71 -40.88 -21.20
CA GLU A 329 -24.43 -40.58 -19.79
C GLU A 329 -25.37 -39.47 -19.27
N GLY A 330 -25.46 -39.33 -17.95
CA GLY A 330 -26.28 -38.29 -17.31
C GLY A 330 -27.71 -38.71 -17.01
N ILE A 331 -28.59 -37.73 -16.90
CA ILE A 331 -29.98 -37.91 -16.47
C ILE A 331 -30.79 -38.57 -17.59
N HIS A 332 -31.50 -39.65 -17.28
CA HIS A 332 -32.41 -40.34 -18.19
C HIS A 332 -33.74 -40.64 -17.49
N LEU A 333 -34.79 -40.85 -18.28
CA LEU A 333 -36.10 -41.26 -17.79
C LEU A 333 -36.33 -42.74 -18.10
N GLN A 334 -36.48 -43.57 -17.07
CA GLN A 334 -36.90 -44.95 -17.18
C GLN A 334 -38.39 -45.06 -16.86
N VAL A 335 -39.21 -45.34 -17.89
CA VAL A 335 -40.65 -45.53 -17.74
C VAL A 335 -40.96 -47.02 -17.67
N LYS A 336 -41.57 -47.44 -16.56
CA LYS A 336 -42.11 -48.80 -16.39
C LYS A 336 -43.62 -48.77 -16.65
N PRO A 337 -44.18 -49.71 -17.44
CA PRO A 337 -45.62 -49.82 -17.57
C PRO A 337 -46.26 -50.04 -16.19
N GLY A 338 -47.32 -49.31 -15.86
CA GLY A 338 -47.94 -49.41 -14.55
C GLY A 338 -49.08 -48.42 -14.31
N PRO A 339 -49.81 -48.57 -13.19
CA PRO A 339 -51.01 -47.78 -12.90
C PRO A 339 -50.74 -46.28 -12.78
N ASN A 340 -49.51 -45.88 -12.41
CA ASN A 340 -49.13 -44.48 -12.21
C ASN A 340 -48.68 -43.78 -13.49
N VAL A 341 -48.55 -44.49 -14.63
CA VAL A 341 -48.21 -43.91 -15.93
C VAL A 341 -49.51 -43.70 -16.71
N LYS A 342 -49.96 -42.44 -16.80
CA LYS A 342 -51.27 -42.07 -17.38
C LYS A 342 -51.11 -41.38 -18.73
N ALA A 343 -52.03 -41.65 -19.65
CA ALA A 343 -52.08 -40.97 -20.94
C ALA A 343 -52.45 -39.50 -20.74
N ASN A 344 -51.99 -38.62 -21.64
CA ASN A 344 -52.30 -37.18 -21.61
C ASN A 344 -51.99 -36.49 -20.26
N THR A 345 -50.97 -36.96 -19.55
CA THR A 345 -50.63 -36.49 -18.21
C THR A 345 -49.20 -35.97 -18.17
N LYS A 346 -49.02 -34.75 -17.63
CA LYS A 346 -47.71 -34.14 -17.41
C LYS A 346 -47.18 -34.51 -16.04
N TYR A 347 -45.91 -34.88 -15.98
CA TYR A 347 -45.18 -35.13 -14.74
C TYR A 347 -44.06 -34.10 -14.59
N SER A 348 -43.87 -33.60 -13.38
CA SER A 348 -42.78 -32.69 -13.04
C SER A 348 -42.14 -33.12 -11.73
N GLY A 349 -40.85 -32.86 -11.59
CA GLY A 349 -40.06 -33.17 -10.41
C GLY A 349 -38.94 -32.15 -10.26
N GLN A 350 -38.09 -32.33 -9.26
CA GLN A 350 -37.02 -31.41 -8.96
C GLN A 350 -35.75 -32.17 -8.54
N LEU A 351 -34.64 -31.79 -9.17
CA LEU A 351 -33.31 -32.26 -8.83
C LEU A 351 -32.57 -31.18 -8.05
N GLU A 352 -31.72 -31.60 -7.11
CA GLU A 352 -30.77 -30.73 -6.41
C GLU A 352 -29.36 -31.15 -6.79
N TRP A 353 -28.53 -30.16 -7.11
CA TRP A 353 -27.11 -30.33 -7.40
C TRP A 353 -26.28 -29.75 -6.27
N THR A 354 -25.25 -30.45 -5.83
CA THR A 354 -24.37 -30.01 -4.74
C THR A 354 -22.92 -30.14 -5.15
N LEU A 355 -22.17 -29.05 -5.09
CA LEU A 355 -20.71 -29.06 -5.24
C LEU A 355 -20.05 -29.24 -3.88
N THR A 356 -19.06 -30.12 -3.80
CA THR A 356 -18.29 -30.38 -2.60
C THR A 356 -16.80 -30.48 -2.91
N ASP A 357 -15.97 -30.08 -1.95
CA ASP A 357 -14.51 -30.19 -1.98
C ASP A 357 -13.97 -31.47 -1.32
N ALA A 358 -14.86 -32.30 -0.75
CA ALA A 358 -14.56 -33.62 -0.19
C ALA A 358 -15.71 -34.61 -0.51
N PRO A 359 -15.45 -35.93 -0.57
CA PRO A 359 -16.54 -36.90 -0.73
C PRO A 359 -17.54 -36.81 0.43
N LEU A 360 -18.84 -36.79 0.11
CA LEU A 360 -19.94 -36.85 1.09
C LEU A 360 -20.11 -38.24 1.71
#